data_AF-A0A524DE89-F1
#
_entry.id   AF-A0A524DE89-F1
#
_cell.length_a   1.000
_cell.length_b   1.000
_cell.length_c   1.000
_cell.angle_alpha   90.00
_cell.angle_beta   90.00
_cell.angle_gamma   90.00
#
_symmetry.space_group_name_H-M   'P 1'
#
loop_
_entity.id
_entity.type
_entity.pdbx_description
1 polymer ?
#
loop_
_entity_poly.entity_id
_entity_poly.type
_entity_poly.pdbx_seq_one_letter_code
_entity_poly.pdbx_strand_id
1 'polypeptide(L)'
;MTKENGKLKVDIYVPLQICSCQWENFMNQVFEVLTPYMEYIEHETKSLHSDEAAKMNLFNKCVMIEGEKIPSVYRLKKKLPKMLKEKGLIEEAKEIPEKASQKKPIGSRSNNRCC
;
A
#
# COMPACT_ATOMS: atom_id res chain seq x y z
N MET A 1 14.93 -19.79 16.22
CA MET A 1 15.43 -19.41 14.87
C MET A 1 14.23 -19.28 13.95
N THR A 2 13.55 -18.14 14.00
CA THR A 2 12.42 -17.84 13.11
C THR A 2 12.99 -17.58 11.73
N LYS A 3 12.62 -18.44 10.76
CA LYS A 3 12.92 -18.29 9.35
C LYS A 3 12.77 -16.82 8.98
N GLU A 4 13.84 -16.19 8.53
CA GLU A 4 13.75 -14.95 7.78
C GLU A 4 12.95 -15.30 6.54
N ASN A 5 11.63 -15.10 6.61
CA ASN A 5 10.78 -15.19 5.45
C ASN A 5 11.40 -14.22 4.45
N GLY A 6 11.92 -14.72 3.33
CA GLY A 6 12.52 -13.93 2.26
C GLY A 6 11.48 -13.06 1.55
N LYS A 7 10.60 -12.41 2.30
CA LYS A 7 9.55 -11.52 1.83
C LYS A 7 9.88 -10.12 2.28
N LEU A 8 9.62 -9.16 1.41
CA LEU A 8 9.80 -7.75 1.70
C LEU A 8 8.66 -7.28 2.62
N LYS A 9 9.00 -6.72 3.78
CA LYS A 9 7.99 -6.21 4.73
C LYS A 9 7.45 -4.85 4.29
N VAL A 10 6.13 -4.75 4.18
CA VAL A 10 5.40 -3.55 3.72
C VAL A 10 4.32 -3.16 4.75
N ASP A 11 4.58 -2.13 5.54
CA ASP A 11 3.62 -1.62 6.52
C ASP A 11 2.82 -0.45 5.91
N ILE A 12 1.50 -0.58 5.82
CA ILE A 12 0.61 0.44 5.25
C ILE A 12 -0.05 1.22 6.39
N TYR A 13 0.24 2.50 6.50
CA TYR A 13 -0.31 3.37 7.54
C TYR A 13 -1.51 4.15 7.04
N VAL A 14 -2.66 3.95 7.69
CA VAL A 14 -3.91 4.64 7.40
C VAL A 14 -4.59 5.10 8.69
N PRO A 15 -5.45 6.12 8.66
CA PRO A 15 -6.20 6.55 9.83
C PRO A 15 -7.34 5.54 10.11
N LEU A 16 -7.06 4.48 10.87
CA LEU A 16 -8.05 3.43 11.18
C LEU A 16 -9.21 3.93 12.06
N GLN A 17 -9.09 5.12 12.66
CA GLN A 17 -10.11 5.74 13.50
C GLN A 17 -11.19 6.49 12.69
N ILE A 18 -11.00 6.67 11.38
CA ILE A 18 -11.99 7.31 10.51
C ILE A 18 -12.63 6.30 9.56
N CYS A 19 -13.79 6.65 9.03
CA CYS A 19 -14.54 5.82 8.08
C CYS A 19 -13.65 5.29 6.95
N SER A 20 -13.79 4.00 6.64
CA SER A 20 -12.99 3.32 5.61
C SER A 20 -13.05 4.01 4.26
N CYS A 21 -14.19 4.59 3.89
CA CYS A 21 -14.37 5.35 2.64
C CYS A 21 -13.36 6.50 2.47
N GLN A 22 -12.83 7.05 3.56
CA GLN A 22 -11.84 8.13 3.52
C GLN A 22 -10.47 7.63 3.05
N TRP A 23 -10.13 6.36 3.23
CA TRP A 23 -8.82 5.79 2.90
C TRP A 23 -8.87 4.58 1.96
N GLU A 24 -10.06 4.07 1.64
CA GLU A 24 -10.29 2.97 0.72
C GLU A 24 -9.66 3.21 -0.66
N ASN A 25 -9.85 4.41 -1.23
CA ASN A 25 -9.24 4.75 -2.52
C ASN A 25 -7.71 4.67 -2.48
N PHE A 26 -7.09 5.05 -1.36
CA PHE A 26 -5.64 4.91 -1.19
C PHE A 26 -5.22 3.45 -1.10
N MET A 27 -5.95 2.64 -0.32
CA MET A 27 -5.68 1.21 -0.18
C MET A 27 -5.82 0.49 -1.52
N ASN A 28 -6.86 0.78 -2.30
CA ASN A 28 -7.06 0.18 -3.63
C ASN A 28 -5.87 0.44 -4.56
N GLN A 29 -5.38 1.68 -4.58
CA GLN A 29 -4.20 2.05 -5.37
C GLN A 29 -2.91 1.39 -4.86
N VAL A 30 -2.74 1.25 -3.54
CA VAL A 30 -1.60 0.53 -2.97
C VAL A 30 -1.68 -0.95 -3.36
N PHE A 31 -2.83 -1.59 -3.18
CA PHE A 31 -3.00 -3.00 -3.52
C PHE A 31 -2.84 -3.26 -5.02
N GLU A 32 -3.29 -2.37 -5.91
CA GLU A 32 -3.03 -2.49 -7.34
C GLU A 32 -1.52 -2.64 -7.65
N VAL A 33 -0.67 -1.94 -6.89
CA VAL A 33 0.78 -2.05 -7.01
C VAL A 33 1.34 -3.28 -6.32
N LEU A 34 0.74 -3.71 -5.20
CA LEU A 34 1.22 -4.85 -4.40
C LEU A 34 0.79 -6.21 -4.97
N THR A 35 -0.41 -6.31 -5.57
CA THR A 35 -1.01 -7.56 -6.07
C THR A 35 -0.06 -8.40 -6.93
N PRO A 36 0.70 -7.84 -7.89
CA PRO A 36 1.64 -8.61 -8.70
C PRO A 36 2.81 -9.24 -7.91
N TYR A 37 3.05 -8.76 -6.69
CA TYR A 37 4.19 -9.12 -5.85
C TYR A 37 3.78 -9.77 -4.53
N MET A 38 2.50 -10.11 -4.32
CA MET A 38 1.96 -10.67 -3.06
C MET A 38 2.69 -11.92 -2.55
N GLU A 39 3.29 -12.69 -3.46
CA GLU A 39 4.08 -13.88 -3.11
C GLU A 39 5.41 -13.51 -2.41
N TYR A 40 5.96 -12.34 -2.74
CA TYR A 40 7.28 -11.85 -2.29
C TYR A 40 7.20 -10.75 -1.23
N ILE A 41 6.00 -10.33 -0.84
CA ILE A 41 5.80 -9.29 0.17
C ILE A 41 5.01 -9.83 1.34
N GLU A 42 5.27 -9.27 2.51
CA GLU A 42 4.45 -9.44 3.70
C GLU A 42 3.91 -8.06 4.06
N HIS A 43 2.60 -7.88 3.97
CA HIS A 43 1.98 -6.58 4.19
C HIS A 43 1.17 -6.54 5.49
N GLU A 44 1.28 -5.45 6.24
CA GLU A 44 0.52 -5.21 7.46
C GLU A 44 -0.14 -3.84 7.38
N THR A 45 -1.42 -3.73 7.76
CA THR A 45 -2.09 -2.42 7.84
C THR A 45 -2.06 -1.92 9.27
N LYS A 46 -1.50 -0.73 9.47
CA LYS A 46 -1.29 -0.10 10.78
C LYS A 46 -2.02 1.23 10.90
N SER A 47 -2.32 1.62 12.13
CA SER A 47 -2.94 2.91 12.44
C SER A 47 -1.92 4.04 12.43
N LEU A 48 -2.26 5.16 11.80
CA LEU A 48 -1.53 6.43 11.96
C LEU A 48 -1.59 6.98 13.39
N HIS A 49 -2.53 6.52 14.21
CA HIS A 49 -2.69 6.95 15.61
C HIS A 49 -1.93 6.04 16.60
N SER A 50 -1.10 5.12 16.11
CA SER A 50 -0.26 4.27 16.96
C SER A 50 0.97 5.03 17.46
N ASP A 51 1.50 4.63 18.61
CA ASP A 51 2.75 5.17 19.15
C ASP A 51 3.94 4.96 18.19
N GLU A 52 3.92 3.89 17.41
CA GLU A 52 4.90 3.61 16.35
C GLU A 52 4.87 4.70 15.27
N ALA A 53 3.68 5.05 14.78
CA ALA A 53 3.49 6.08 13.78
C ALA A 53 3.93 7.46 14.30
N ALA A 54 3.64 7.76 15.58
CA ALA A 54 4.09 8.99 16.22
C ALA A 54 5.61 9.09 16.32
N LYS A 55 6.29 8.01 16.75
CA LYS A 55 7.77 7.93 16.81
C LYS A 55 8.41 8.14 15.42
N MET A 56 7.73 7.71 14.36
CA MET A 56 8.18 7.85 12.97
C MET A 56 7.70 9.14 12.28
N ASN A 57 7.04 10.06 12.99
CA ASN A 57 6.48 11.30 12.44
C ASN A 57 5.58 11.05 11.19
N LEU A 58 4.72 10.04 11.28
CA LEU A 58 3.76 9.68 10.24
C LEU A 58 2.41 10.38 10.50
N PHE A 59 2.17 11.48 9.78
CA PHE A 59 0.92 12.25 9.92
C PHE A 59 -0.08 12.01 8.77
N ASN A 60 0.38 11.41 7.67
CA ASN A 60 -0.39 11.20 6.45
C ASN A 60 -0.34 9.73 6.03
N LYS A 61 -1.36 9.30 5.27
CA LYS A 61 -1.43 7.97 4.66
C LYS A 61 -0.15 7.68 3.89
N CYS A 62 0.54 6.60 4.23
CA CYS A 62 1.82 6.27 3.62
C CYS A 62 2.09 4.77 3.72
N VAL A 63 3.05 4.32 2.92
CA VAL A 63 3.56 2.96 2.96
C VAL A 63 4.99 3.01 3.47
N MET A 64 5.33 2.17 4.43
CA MET A 64 6.67 1.97 4.95
C MET A 64 7.20 0.65 4.41
N ILE A 65 8.36 0.66 3.77
CA ILE A 65 9.04 -0.55 3.31
C ILE A 65 10.39 -0.62 4.01
N GLU A 66 10.57 -1.60 4.90
CA GLU A 66 11.82 -1.80 5.65
C GLU A 66 12.38 -0.54 6.32
N GLY A 67 11.48 0.29 6.86
CA GLY A 67 11.84 1.56 7.51
C GLY A 67 11.94 2.76 6.56
N GLU A 68 11.83 2.56 5.25
CA GLU A 68 11.75 3.66 4.28
C GLU A 68 10.31 4.14 4.08
N LYS A 69 10.09 5.45 4.26
CA LYS A 69 8.79 6.10 4.05
C LYS A 69 8.52 6.39 2.57
N ILE A 70 7.45 5.79 2.06
CA ILE A 70 6.93 6.02 0.72
C ILE A 70 5.57 6.77 0.83
N PRO A 71 5.56 8.09 0.61
CA PRO A 71 4.36 8.91 0.81
C PRO A 71 3.35 8.84 -0.35
N SER A 72 3.70 8.21 -1.47
CA SER A 72 2.89 8.23 -2.70
C SER A 72 2.93 6.88 -3.41
N VAL A 73 1.76 6.45 -3.88
CA VAL A 73 1.59 5.22 -4.68
C VAL A 73 2.44 5.26 -5.96
N TYR A 74 2.62 6.42 -6.57
CA TYR A 74 3.48 6.56 -7.75
C TYR A 74 4.93 6.20 -7.45
N ARG A 75 5.45 6.62 -6.28
CA ARG A 75 6.79 6.25 -5.82
C ARG A 75 6.86 4.77 -5.46
N LEU A 76 5.79 4.23 -4.86
CA LEU A 76 5.69 2.80 -4.55
C LEU A 76 5.83 1.96 -5.84
N LYS A 77 5.09 2.29 -6.89
CA LYS A 77 5.14 1.59 -8.19
C LYS A 77 6.54 1.56 -8.80
N LYS A 78 7.33 2.62 -8.62
CA LYS A 78 8.71 2.71 -9.14
C LYS A 78 9.75 2.05 -8.23
N LYS A 79 9.57 2.12 -6.91
CA LYS A 79 10.54 1.63 -5.93
C LYS A 79 10.38 0.15 -5.61
N LEU A 80 9.16 -0.32 -5.46
CA LEU A 80 8.87 -1.69 -5.06
C LEU A 80 9.57 -2.74 -5.96
N PRO A 81 9.51 -2.64 -7.30
CA PRO A 81 10.19 -3.61 -8.15
C PRO A 81 11.73 -3.53 -8.03
N LYS A 82 12.29 -2.34 -7.75
CA LYS A 82 13.73 -2.16 -7.55
C LYS A 82 14.19 -2.82 -6.26
N MET A 83 13.47 -2.59 -5.16
CA MET A 83 13.78 -3.19 -3.86
C MET A 83 13.66 -4.71 -3.89
N LEU A 84 12.65 -5.26 -4.59
CA LEU A 84 12.51 -6.69 -4.78
C LEU A 84 13.66 -7.31 -5.59
N LYS A 85 14.15 -6.60 -6.62
CA LYS A 85 15.33 -7.02 -7.40
C LYS A 85 16.61 -6.96 -6.57
N GLU A 86 16.82 -5.90 -5.81
CA GLU A 86 17.98 -5.76 -4.92
C GLU A 86 18.07 -6.88 -3.88
N LYS A 87 16.92 -7.41 -3.46
CA LYS A 87 16.84 -8.57 -2.57
C LYS A 87 16.93 -9.93 -3.26
N GLY A 88 17.01 -9.96 -4.59
CA GLY A 88 17.00 -11.22 -5.36
C GLY A 88 15.69 -11.99 -5.29
N LEU A 89 14.57 -11.32 -4.95
CA LEU A 89 13.25 -11.96 -4.86
C LEU A 89 12.57 -12.09 -6.22
N ILE A 90 12.99 -11.27 -7.20
CA ILE A 90 12.54 -11.33 -8.59
C ILE A 90 13.73 -11.13 -9.53
N GLU A 91 13.81 -11.89 -10.62
CA GLU A 91 14.87 -11.74 -11.63
C GLU A 91 14.49 -10.73 -12.73
N GLU A 92 13.21 -10.62 -13.08
CA GLU A 92 12.72 -9.63 -14.04
C GLU A 92 11.51 -8.87 -13.51
N ALA A 93 11.43 -7.60 -13.88
CA ALA A 93 10.26 -6.79 -13.57
C ALA A 93 9.12 -7.40 -14.38
N LYS A 94 8.19 -8.11 -13.72
CA LYS A 94 6.88 -8.38 -14.31
C LYS A 94 6.33 -7.04 -14.78
N GLU A 95 6.38 -6.78 -16.09
CA GLU A 95 5.72 -5.63 -16.70
C GLU A 95 4.25 -5.73 -16.30
N ILE A 96 3.80 -4.79 -15.48
CA ILE A 96 2.38 -4.68 -15.15
C ILE A 96 1.70 -4.22 -16.44
N PRO A 97 0.85 -5.05 -17.08
CA PRO A 97 0.15 -4.62 -18.28
C PRO A 97 -0.77 -3.46 -17.91
N GLU A 98 -0.55 -2.33 -18.55
CA GLU A 98 -1.43 -1.17 -18.51
C GLU A 98 -2.74 -1.52 -19.23
N LYS A 99 -3.60 -2.33 -18.59
CA LYS A 99 -4.97 -2.50 -19.06
C LYS A 99 -5.86 -1.52 -18.32
N ALA A 100 -6.00 -0.36 -18.97
CA ALA A 100 -7.12 0.53 -18.81
C ALA A 100 -8.44 -0.26 -18.71
N SER A 101 -9.23 0.04 -17.69
CA SER A 101 -10.68 -0.14 -17.77
C SER A 101 -11.35 1.14 -17.31
N GLN A 102 -11.46 2.07 -18.26
CA GLN A 102 -12.53 3.06 -18.22
C GLN A 102 -13.86 2.32 -18.39
N LYS A 103 -14.76 2.50 -17.44
CA LYS A 103 -16.21 2.59 -17.67
C LYS A 103 -16.88 3.15 -16.41
N LYS A 104 -17.09 4.48 -16.37
CA LYS A 104 -18.27 5.02 -15.69
C LYS A 104 -19.50 4.55 -16.48
N PRO A 105 -20.60 4.19 -15.81
CA PRO A 105 -21.71 5.14 -15.80
C PRO A 105 -22.43 5.28 -14.45
N ILE A 106 -22.95 6.50 -14.26
CA ILE A 106 -24.29 6.85 -13.77
C ILE A 106 -24.62 6.52 -12.30
N GLY A 107 -24.48 7.57 -11.47
CA GLY A 107 -25.55 8.13 -10.64
C GLY A 107 -26.41 7.21 -9.77
N SER A 108 -26.31 7.42 -8.46
CA SER A 108 -27.49 7.56 -7.59
C SER A 108 -27.08 8.25 -6.28
N ARG A 109 -27.73 9.38 -5.99
CA ARG A 109 -27.75 10.03 -4.68
C ARG A 109 -28.21 9.00 -3.65
N SER A 110 -27.38 8.71 -2.65
CA SER A 110 -27.83 8.08 -1.41
C SER A 110 -27.25 8.89 -0.26
N ASN A 111 -28.14 9.66 0.33
CA ASN A 111 -27.94 10.54 1.47
C ASN A 111 -27.69 9.69 2.72
N ASN A 112 -26.45 9.32 3.01
CA ASN A 112 -26.10 8.69 4.28
C ASN A 112 -25.23 9.64 5.10
N ARG A 113 -25.95 10.38 5.94
CA ARG A 113 -25.48 11.00 7.18
C ARG A 113 -24.58 10.00 7.91
N CYS A 114 -23.27 10.23 7.91
CA CYS A 114 -22.38 9.58 8.86
C CYS A 114 -22.63 10.24 10.21
N CYS A 115 -23.12 9.47 11.17
CA CYS A 115 -23.24 9.84 12.58
C CYS A 115 -21.87 9.93 13.23
#